data_AF-A0A8J3VWA0-F1
#
_entry.id   AF-A0A8J3VWA0-F1
#
_cell.length_a   1.000
_cell.length_b   1.000
_cell.length_c   1.000
_cell.angle_alpha   90.00
_cell.angle_beta   90.00
_cell.angle_gamma   90.00
#
_symmetry.space_group_name_H-M   'P 1'
#
loop_
_entity.id
_entity.type
_entity.pdbx_description
1 polymer ?
#
loop_
_entity_poly.entity_id
_entity_poly.type
_entity_poly.pdbx_seq_one_letter_code
_entity_poly.pdbx_strand_id
1 'polypeptide(L)'
;MVTDAAAVYPGVLDELIPSAWHHVEQHANNPIEADHSQLKHRLRPMRGLRTDQTAQLIITGHAFIQNLRRGHYELGLDAPPMLRVAAAFTELVQAI
;
A
#
# COMPACT_ATOMS: atom_id res chain seq x y z
N MET A 1 5.69 17.95 -22.35
CA MET A 1 4.40 18.12 -21.63
C MET A 1 4.51 17.33 -20.36
N VAL A 2 4.05 17.85 -19.22
CA VAL A 2 4.00 17.10 -17.96
C VAL A 2 2.54 16.78 -17.72
N THR A 3 2.17 15.51 -17.74
CA THR A 3 0.84 15.03 -17.36
C THR A 3 0.88 14.52 -15.93
N ASP A 4 -0.26 14.55 -15.24
CA ASP A 4 -0.40 13.73 -14.06
C ASP A 4 -0.36 12.23 -14.45
N ALA A 5 -0.07 11.34 -13.50
CA ALA A 5 0.12 9.91 -13.77
C ALA A 5 -1.19 9.13 -13.90
N ALA A 6 -2.31 9.76 -14.29
CA ALA A 6 -3.57 9.04 -14.45
C ALA A 6 -3.45 7.91 -15.47
N ALA A 7 -4.08 6.78 -15.13
CA ALA A 7 -4.02 5.55 -15.92
C ALA A 7 -4.56 5.69 -17.36
N VAL A 8 -5.27 6.78 -17.66
CA VAL A 8 -5.83 7.05 -19.00
C VAL A 8 -4.78 7.59 -19.98
N TYR A 9 -3.76 8.30 -19.47
CA TYR A 9 -2.83 9.03 -20.32
C TYR A 9 -1.92 8.15 -21.19
N PRO A 10 -1.37 7.01 -20.73
CA PRO A 10 -0.48 6.22 -21.56
C PRO A 10 -1.11 5.83 -22.91
N GLY A 11 -2.34 5.30 -22.89
CA GLY A 11 -3.04 4.93 -24.12
C GLY A 11 -3.40 6.12 -25.01
N VAL A 12 -3.86 7.23 -24.41
CA VAL A 12 -4.23 8.44 -25.16
C VAL A 12 -3.01 9.12 -25.79
N LEU A 13 -1.88 9.14 -25.08
CA LEU A 13 -0.64 9.75 -25.57
C LEU A 13 0.01 8.89 -26.66
N ASP A 14 -0.05 7.56 -26.56
CA ASP A 14 0.43 6.67 -27.62
C ASP A 14 -0.37 6.84 -28.92
N GLU A 15 -1.67 7.16 -28.83
CA GLU A 15 -2.51 7.43 -30.00
C GLU A 15 -2.28 8.83 -30.58
N LEU A 16 -2.27 9.86 -29.72
CA LEU A 16 -2.21 11.26 -30.17
C LEU A 16 -0.79 11.71 -30.53
N ILE A 17 0.23 11.20 -29.83
CA ILE A 17 1.62 11.64 -29.95
C ILE A 17 2.59 10.46 -29.76
N PRO A 18 2.61 9.48 -30.70
CA PRO A 18 3.43 8.27 -30.58
C PRO A 18 4.95 8.54 -30.54
N SER A 19 5.41 9.72 -30.97
CA SER A 19 6.80 10.14 -30.88
C SER A 19 7.17 10.77 -29.52
N ALA A 20 6.22 10.91 -28.60
CA ALA A 20 6.48 11.43 -27.27
C ALA A 20 7.33 10.45 -26.46
N TRP A 21 8.35 10.96 -25.78
CA TRP A 21 9.14 10.15 -24.87
C TRP A 21 8.56 10.20 -23.45
N HIS A 22 8.11 9.06 -22.95
CA HIS A 22 7.56 8.91 -21.60
C HIS A 22 8.69 8.74 -20.58
N HIS A 23 8.93 9.75 -19.74
CA HIS A 23 9.93 9.70 -18.68
C HIS A 23 9.28 9.64 -17.28
N VAL A 24 8.90 8.44 -16.85
CA VAL A 24 8.24 8.19 -15.55
C VAL A 24 9.19 7.68 -14.46
N GLU A 25 10.42 7.30 -14.83
CA GLU A 25 11.37 6.66 -13.91
C GLU A 25 11.72 7.53 -12.71
N GLN A 26 11.78 8.85 -12.90
CA GLN A 26 12.02 9.83 -11.83
C GLN A 26 10.95 9.78 -10.70
N HIS A 27 9.80 9.15 -10.94
CA HIS A 27 8.67 9.04 -10.02
C HIS A 27 8.32 7.58 -9.67
N ALA A 28 9.16 6.62 -10.03
CA ALA A 28 8.92 5.20 -9.74
C ALA A 28 8.84 4.90 -8.22
N ASN A 29 9.40 5.78 -7.39
CA ASN A 29 9.33 5.71 -5.92
C ASN A 29 8.03 6.28 -5.31
N ASN A 30 7.21 7.00 -6.07
CA ASN A 30 5.98 7.63 -5.56
C ASN A 30 5.06 6.66 -4.78
N PRO A 31 4.84 5.39 -5.21
CA PRO A 31 4.02 4.46 -4.44
C PRO A 31 4.60 4.14 -3.05
N ILE A 32 5.92 4.01 -2.95
CA ILE A 32 6.63 3.74 -1.69
C ILE A 32 6.53 4.98 -0.78
N GLU A 33 6.73 6.17 -1.34
CA GLU A 33 6.63 7.42 -0.60
C GLU A 33 5.20 7.71 -0.12
N ALA A 34 4.20 7.35 -0.92
CA ALA A 34 2.78 7.47 -0.55
C ALA A 34 2.44 6.53 0.62
N ASP A 35 2.84 5.26 0.57
CA ASP A 35 2.62 4.31 1.67
C ASP A 35 3.36 4.75 2.94
N HIS A 36 4.61 5.19 2.81
CA HIS A 36 5.38 5.75 3.92
C HIS A 36 4.72 7.00 4.53
N SER A 37 4.18 7.89 3.71
CA SER A 37 3.46 9.09 4.16
C SER A 37 2.17 8.74 4.93
N GLN A 38 1.43 7.72 4.47
CA GLN A 38 0.25 7.20 5.18
C GLN A 38 0.63 6.58 6.53
N LEU A 39 1.70 5.77 6.56
CA LEU A 39 2.23 5.21 7.79
C LEU A 39 2.63 6.32 8.76
N LYS A 40 3.42 7.30 8.31
CA LYS A 40 3.82 8.46 9.12
C LYS A 40 2.62 9.23 9.67
N HIS A 41 1.55 9.40 8.89
CA HIS A 41 0.32 10.04 9.35
C HIS A 41 -0.35 9.25 10.50
N ARG A 42 -0.43 7.92 10.38
CA ARG A 42 -0.96 7.03 11.43
C ARG A 42 -0.09 6.99 12.68
N LEU A 43 1.23 7.11 12.52
CA LEU A 43 2.18 7.12 13.64
C LEU A 43 2.26 8.48 14.36
N ARG A 44 2.01 9.59 13.66
CA ARG A 44 2.07 10.97 14.19
C ARG A 44 1.32 11.22 15.52
N PRO A 45 0.12 10.67 15.76
CA PRO A 45 -0.56 10.84 17.05
C PRO A 45 0.08 10.08 18.21
N MET A 46 0.99 9.13 17.95
CA MET A 46 1.75 8.46 19.01
C MET A 46 2.89 9.37 19.50
N ARG A 47 3.19 9.35 20.81
CA ARG A 47 4.21 10.21 21.46
C ARG A 47 5.67 9.87 21.10
N GLY A 48 5.92 9.43 19.87
CA GLY A 48 7.16 8.83 19.41
C GLY A 48 7.31 7.38 19.88
N LEU A 49 7.95 6.57 19.05
CA LEU A 49 8.31 5.19 19.39
C LEU A 49 9.63 5.25 20.14
N ARG A 50 9.67 4.71 21.37
CA ARG A 50 10.82 4.87 22.28
C ARG A 50 12.02 3.98 21.95
N THR A 51 11.79 2.90 21.20
CA THR A 51 12.82 1.95 20.80
C THR A 51 12.56 1.46 19.38
N ASP A 52 13.63 1.08 18.68
CA ASP A 52 13.53 0.49 17.34
C ASP A 52 12.69 -0.80 17.34
N GLN A 53 12.79 -1.60 18.41
CA GLN A 53 11.95 -2.79 18.58
C GLN A 53 10.45 -2.44 18.63
N THR A 54 10.08 -1.40 19.38
CA THR A 54 8.68 -0.94 19.45
C THR A 54 8.24 -0.37 18.12
N ALA A 55 9.13 0.37 17.44
CA ALA A 55 8.87 0.90 16.11
C ALA A 55 8.59 -0.22 15.11
N GLN A 56 9.47 -1.23 15.07
CA GLN A 56 9.32 -2.39 14.20
C GLN A 56 8.01 -3.13 14.46
N LEU A 57 7.70 -3.45 15.72
CA LEU A 57 6.45 -4.15 16.06
C LEU A 57 5.21 -3.41 15.54
N ILE A 58 5.16 -2.09 15.75
CA ILE A 58 4.03 -1.26 15.35
C ILE A 58 3.94 -1.13 13.82
N ILE A 59 5.07 -0.92 13.14
CA ILE A 59 5.15 -0.80 11.68
C ILE A 59 4.74 -2.13 11.03
N THR A 60 5.28 -3.26 11.49
CA THR A 60 4.93 -4.59 10.99
C THR A 60 3.45 -4.89 11.22
N GLY A 61 2.90 -4.58 12.40
CA GLY A 61 1.47 -4.72 12.65
C GLY A 61 0.60 -3.85 11.73
N HIS A 62 1.04 -2.61 11.46
CA HIS A 62 0.35 -1.73 10.51
C HIS A 62 0.35 -2.28 9.08
N ALA A 63 1.50 -2.76 8.62
CA ALA A 63 1.65 -3.36 7.29
C ALA A 63 0.84 -4.65 7.17
N PHE A 64 0.86 -5.50 8.20
CA PHE A 64 0.10 -6.75 8.25
C PHE A 64 -1.39 -6.52 8.02
N ILE A 65 -2.01 -5.58 8.76
CA ILE A 65 -3.44 -5.25 8.59
C ILE A 65 -3.73 -4.66 7.20
N GLN A 66 -2.84 -3.85 6.64
CA GLN A 66 -3.02 -3.32 5.28
C GLN A 66 -2.96 -4.42 4.22
N ASN A 67 -1.95 -5.29 4.30
CA ASN A 67 -1.77 -6.41 3.39
C ASN A 67 -2.94 -7.40 3.47
N LEU A 68 -3.46 -7.63 4.67
CA LEU A 68 -4.70 -8.37 4.86
C LEU A 68 -5.86 -7.74 4.10
N ARG A 69 -6.14 -6.45 4.29
CA ARG A 69 -7.24 -5.78 3.58
C ARG A 69 -7.07 -5.85 2.06
N ARG A 70 -5.84 -5.74 1.56
CA ARG A 70 -5.51 -5.82 0.12
C ARG A 70 -5.54 -7.24 -0.45
N GLY A 71 -5.68 -8.27 0.38
CA GLY A 71 -5.67 -9.67 -0.07
C GLY A 71 -4.28 -10.16 -0.47
N HIS A 72 -3.23 -9.62 0.15
CA HIS A 72 -1.85 -10.06 -0.06
C HIS A 72 -1.44 -11.26 0.80
N TYR A 73 -2.39 -11.85 1.50
CA TYR A 73 -2.24 -13.10 2.24
C TYR A 73 -3.35 -14.06 1.85
N GLU A 74 -3.07 -15.36 1.99
CA GLU A 74 -4.08 -16.42 1.83
C GLU A 74 -5.15 -16.35 2.92
N LEU A 75 -4.82 -15.77 4.08
CA LEU A 75 -5.74 -15.54 5.19
C LEU A 75 -6.90 -14.62 4.80
N GLY A 76 -8.14 -15.08 5.01
CA GLY A 76 -9.36 -14.35 4.72
C GLY A 76 -9.59 -14.07 3.24
N LEU A 77 -8.88 -14.75 2.34
CA LEU A 77 -8.91 -14.48 0.90
C LEU A 77 -10.31 -14.71 0.31
N ASP A 78 -11.03 -15.72 0.80
CA ASP A 78 -12.40 -16.06 0.39
C ASP A 78 -13.47 -15.13 0.98
N ALA A 79 -13.09 -14.29 1.95
CA ALA A 79 -14.01 -13.36 2.57
C ALA A 79 -14.16 -12.06 1.74
N PRO A 80 -15.35 -11.43 1.76
CA PRO A 80 -15.54 -10.09 1.20
C PRO A 80 -14.53 -9.09 1.80
N PRO A 81 -14.05 -8.09 1.04
CA PRO A 81 -13.00 -7.17 1.50
C PRO A 81 -13.28 -6.49 2.85
N MET A 82 -14.55 -6.19 3.14
CA MET A 82 -14.97 -5.59 4.42
C MET A 82 -14.82 -6.53 5.63
N LEU A 83 -14.92 -7.85 5.41
CA LEU A 83 -14.85 -8.87 6.46
C LEU A 83 -13.49 -9.56 6.52
N ARG A 84 -12.62 -9.34 5.53
CA ARG A 84 -11.34 -10.00 5.36
C ARG A 84 -10.44 -10.00 6.60
N VAL A 85 -10.36 -8.88 7.31
CA VAL A 85 -9.57 -8.82 8.55
C VAL A 85 -10.17 -9.73 9.60
N ALA A 86 -11.49 -9.71 9.82
CA ALA A 86 -12.12 -10.56 10.82
C ALA A 86 -11.95 -12.05 10.48
N ALA A 87 -12.22 -12.43 9.22
CA ALA A 87 -12.06 -13.80 8.74
C ALA A 87 -10.62 -14.31 8.90
N ALA A 88 -9.64 -13.49 8.50
CA ALA A 88 -8.23 -13.83 8.64
C ALA A 88 -7.80 -14.08 10.09
N PHE A 89 -8.32 -13.32 11.06
CA PHE A 89 -8.02 -13.59 12.46
C PHE A 89 -8.67 -14.89 12.94
N THR A 90 -9.88 -15.22 12.46
CA THR A 90 -10.52 -16.52 12.74
C THR A 90 -9.70 -17.68 12.17
N GLU A 91 -9.23 -17.57 10.93
CA GLU A 91 -8.38 -18.57 10.28
C GLU A 91 -7.02 -18.70 10.97
N LEU A 92 -6.39 -17.56 11.32
CA LEU A 92 -5.11 -17.57 12.02
C LEU A 92 -5.20 -18.31 13.34
N VAL A 93 -6.29 -18.14 14.11
CA VAL A 93 -6.52 -18.89 15.37
C VAL A 93 -6.57 -20.41 15.16
N GLN A 94 -6.95 -20.89 13.98
CA GLN A 94 -6.93 -22.33 13.69
C GLN A 94 -5.54 -22.85 13.28
N ALA A 95 -4.63 -21.95 12.92
CA ALA A 95 -3.32 -22.30 12.38
C ALA A 95 -2.19 -22.33 13.43
N ILE A 96 -2.45 -21.89 14.66
CA ILE A 96 -1.52 -21.83 15.81
C ILE A 96 -2.10 -22.56 17.01
#